data_AF-A0AAW3T2V9-F1
#
_entry.id   AF-A0AAW3T2V9-F1
#
_cell.length_a   1.000
_cell.length_b   1.000
_cell.length_c   1.000
_cell.angle_alpha   90.00
_cell.angle_beta   90.00
_cell.angle_gamma   90.00
#
_symmetry.space_group_name_H-M   'P 1'
#
loop_
_entity.id
_entity.type
_entity.pdbx_description
1 polymer ?
#
loop_
_entity_poly.entity_id
_entity_poly.type
_entity_poly.pdbx_seq_one_letter_code
_entity_poly.pdbx_strand_id
1 'polypeptide(L)'
;MPYQPVEAVFVVFYGLAAHKATYGRLSGGYSKDYLQLTQDEALRQALLRLFPSPTTADDSIPITYVWPNGEQSGFIKLKSADRPHLAWPFSEAPLPWKMSPAPSASGPETLLGDPSLTDQADATREYDKWVASGDDAYLVAVKLREEPDRLHVRTYVRGSANRLDYADVSHLPDDVRDLVESTTRTRAFAWATFDDGAMVPPGLAAAVEKLDENPSLLLVGPPGTGKTVLLEALVDFVTNPRQTIYFDPDANHGAWDVRSGGEPGKARSVVLHPSYQYDNLVVGLLPEPSESGGVGVRVSPGPLVSLAHYASENGRRALLVLDEFNRANAAAVLGDTLALLDKDKRGQAFIDLPYADMTIEVPNEFEANGTTTVPHSFTLPKDLWIVAAMNTSDRSVAPLDAALRRRFTIVEVPPDYGLLSERLGADEDLDLSADVAGWTVGHVGSLAVHLLRELNRRIDAVLGPDFRLGHSNFWHVGGPTVDDALLSLASAFDHRVVQSLRLSLQDDDGSLAAIFRAGSADQPTSRANSVATWVQPDPELNAFASDRLHFRDISTLNADQSLNELLAQARLK
;
A
#
# COMPACT_ATOMS: atom_id res chain seq x y z
N MET A 1 22.19 -14.39 -21.95
CA MET A 1 22.80 -14.13 -20.63
C MET A 1 21.98 -14.93 -19.62
N PRO A 2 22.60 -15.62 -18.65
CA PRO A 2 21.85 -16.51 -17.73
C PRO A 2 20.92 -15.72 -16.78
N TYR A 3 21.30 -14.49 -16.44
CA TYR A 3 20.52 -13.58 -15.60
C TYR A 3 19.29 -13.01 -16.30
N GLN A 4 18.13 -13.19 -15.68
CA GLN A 4 16.83 -12.68 -16.13
C GLN A 4 16.25 -11.68 -15.12
N PRO A 5 15.50 -10.66 -15.56
CA PRO A 5 14.92 -9.66 -14.66
C PRO A 5 13.88 -10.31 -13.75
N VAL A 6 13.97 -9.99 -12.46
CA VAL A 6 13.02 -10.42 -11.45
C VAL A 6 11.76 -9.57 -11.54
N GLU A 7 10.60 -10.21 -11.47
CA GLU A 7 9.28 -9.56 -11.52
C GLU A 7 8.60 -9.58 -10.15
N ALA A 8 8.76 -10.65 -9.37
CA ALA A 8 8.30 -10.71 -7.99
C ALA A 8 9.12 -11.67 -7.13
N VAL A 9 9.16 -11.41 -5.83
CA VAL A 9 9.77 -12.30 -4.83
C VAL A 9 8.78 -12.53 -3.70
N PHE A 10 8.65 -13.79 -3.30
CA PHE A 10 7.82 -14.25 -2.19
C PHE A 10 8.73 -14.90 -1.14
N VAL A 11 8.58 -14.50 0.11
CA VAL A 11 9.42 -14.96 1.23
C VAL A 11 8.52 -15.54 2.31
N VAL A 12 8.82 -16.78 2.73
CA VAL A 12 8.15 -17.45 3.84
C VAL A 12 9.16 -17.76 4.94
N PHE A 13 8.89 -17.32 6.17
CA PHE A 13 9.68 -17.72 7.33
C PHE A 13 9.50 -19.21 7.61
N TYR A 14 10.60 -19.94 7.78
CA TYR A 14 10.60 -21.37 8.08
C TYR A 14 10.26 -21.64 9.55
N GLY A 15 9.01 -21.36 9.93
CA GLY A 15 8.45 -21.71 11.23
C GLY A 15 7.87 -23.12 11.24
N LEU A 16 7.30 -23.52 12.38
CA LEU A 16 6.70 -24.84 12.55
C LEU A 16 5.66 -25.14 11.46
N ALA A 17 4.82 -24.17 11.09
CA ALA A 17 3.81 -24.37 10.04
C ALA A 17 4.42 -24.68 8.65
N ALA A 18 5.54 -24.04 8.30
CA ALA A 18 6.27 -24.29 7.06
C ALA A 18 6.99 -25.64 7.12
N HIS A 19 7.64 -25.96 8.24
CA HIS A 19 8.24 -27.27 8.48
C HIS A 19 7.24 -28.41 8.29
N LYS A 20 6.06 -28.31 8.91
CA LYS A 20 4.98 -29.30 8.75
C LYS A 20 4.53 -29.48 7.30
N ALA A 21 4.59 -28.43 6.49
CA ALA A 21 4.21 -28.48 5.08
C ALA A 21 5.31 -29.12 4.22
N THR A 22 6.57 -28.72 4.42
CA THR A 22 7.66 -29.16 3.55
C THR A 22 8.25 -30.52 3.94
N TYR A 23 8.09 -30.94 5.19
CA TYR A 23 8.54 -32.27 5.65
C TYR A 23 7.69 -33.40 5.03
N GLY A 24 6.40 -33.18 4.83
CA GLY A 24 5.49 -34.15 4.20
C GLY A 24 4.87 -35.14 5.19
N ARG A 25 4.34 -36.27 4.69
CA ARG A 25 3.49 -37.17 5.49
C ARG A 25 4.26 -38.11 6.42
N LEU A 26 3.77 -38.20 7.66
CA LEU A 26 4.29 -39.11 8.69
C LEU A 26 3.20 -40.06 9.22
N SER A 27 3.62 -41.22 9.75
CA SER A 27 2.74 -42.11 10.48
C SER A 27 2.30 -41.41 11.77
N GLY A 28 1.01 -41.12 11.90
CA GLY A 28 0.46 -40.43 13.07
C GLY A 28 0.32 -38.91 12.93
N GLY A 29 0.95 -38.28 11.92
CA GLY A 29 0.60 -36.90 11.52
C GLY A 29 1.71 -36.06 10.86
N TYR A 30 1.59 -35.83 9.56
CA TYR A 30 1.65 -34.54 8.87
C TYR A 30 0.99 -34.76 7.51
N SER A 31 0.32 -33.75 6.97
CA SER A 31 -0.50 -33.89 5.75
C SER A 31 -0.70 -32.56 5.01
N LYS A 32 0.10 -31.55 5.37
CA LYS A 32 -0.01 -30.21 4.81
C LYS A 32 0.87 -30.16 3.56
N ASP A 33 0.29 -29.80 2.44
CA ASP A 33 0.92 -29.76 1.11
C ASP A 33 0.92 -28.33 0.54
N TYR A 34 0.89 -27.34 1.43
CA TYR A 34 0.84 -25.93 1.06
C TYR A 34 1.45 -25.00 2.12
N LEU A 35 1.97 -23.87 1.64
CA LEU A 35 2.32 -22.70 2.45
C LEU A 35 1.19 -21.69 2.36
N GLN A 36 0.77 -21.19 3.53
CA GLN A 36 -0.26 -20.17 3.63
C GLN A 36 0.35 -18.79 3.43
N LEU A 37 -0.28 -17.98 2.58
CA LEU A 37 0.12 -16.60 2.35
C LEU A 37 -0.76 -15.65 3.18
N THR A 38 -0.44 -14.36 3.15
CA THR A 38 -1.22 -13.32 3.85
C THR A 38 -2.58 -13.11 3.17
N GLN A 39 -3.60 -12.79 3.96
CA GLN A 39 -4.93 -12.40 3.48
C GLN A 39 -4.93 -10.93 3.08
N ASP A 40 -4.29 -10.63 1.97
CA ASP A 40 -4.15 -9.27 1.45
C ASP A 40 -4.77 -9.20 0.05
N GLU A 41 -5.64 -8.22 -0.17
CA GLU A 41 -6.25 -7.99 -1.48
C GLU A 41 -5.21 -7.56 -2.50
N ALA A 42 -4.19 -6.78 -2.10
CA ALA A 42 -3.10 -6.41 -2.99
C ALA A 42 -2.32 -7.65 -3.44
N LEU A 43 -2.07 -8.61 -2.54
CA LEU A 43 -1.49 -9.90 -2.91
C LEU A 43 -2.39 -10.67 -3.88
N ARG A 44 -3.70 -10.73 -3.62
CA ARG A 44 -4.63 -11.44 -4.51
C ARG A 44 -4.60 -10.88 -5.92
N GLN A 45 -4.64 -9.56 -6.06
CA GLN A 45 -4.55 -8.87 -7.36
C GLN A 45 -3.18 -9.10 -8.01
N ALA A 46 -2.09 -9.03 -7.24
CA ALA A 46 -0.76 -9.32 -7.76
C ALA A 46 -0.64 -10.76 -8.26
N LEU A 47 -1.16 -11.76 -7.55
CA LEU A 47 -1.14 -13.16 -7.99
C LEU A 47 -1.93 -13.36 -9.28
N LEU A 48 -3.10 -12.73 -9.41
CA LEU A 48 -3.91 -12.77 -10.63
C LEU A 48 -3.24 -12.09 -11.84
N ARG A 49 -2.35 -11.12 -11.57
CA ARG A 49 -1.56 -10.41 -12.59
C ARG A 49 -0.31 -11.18 -13.00
N LEU A 50 0.43 -11.69 -12.02
CA LEU A 50 1.73 -12.33 -12.21
C LEU A 50 1.63 -13.71 -12.86
N PHE A 51 0.49 -14.39 -12.68
CA PHE A 51 0.29 -15.76 -13.13
C PHE A 51 -0.92 -15.89 -14.06
N PRO A 52 -0.99 -16.97 -14.85
CA PRO A 52 -2.11 -17.21 -15.76
C PRO A 52 -3.46 -17.25 -15.04
N SER A 53 -4.53 -16.98 -15.79
CA SER A 53 -5.87 -17.02 -15.23
C SER A 53 -6.20 -18.38 -14.59
N PRO A 54 -6.90 -18.38 -13.44
CA PRO A 54 -7.24 -19.61 -12.74
C PRO A 54 -8.13 -20.50 -13.60
N THR A 55 -8.01 -21.80 -13.39
CA THR A 55 -8.91 -22.77 -14.02
C THR A 55 -10.30 -22.70 -13.37
N THR A 56 -11.35 -22.75 -14.18
CA THR A 56 -12.75 -22.50 -13.76
C THR A 56 -13.31 -23.50 -12.76
N ALA A 57 -12.60 -24.59 -12.46
CA ALA A 57 -13.11 -25.66 -11.60
C ALA A 57 -12.84 -25.42 -10.10
N ASP A 58 -11.73 -24.77 -9.72
CA ASP A 58 -11.30 -24.67 -8.31
C ASP A 58 -10.59 -23.35 -7.95
N ASP A 59 -10.60 -22.35 -8.85
CA ASP A 59 -9.89 -21.08 -8.66
C ASP A 59 -8.39 -21.26 -8.37
N SER A 60 -7.82 -22.31 -8.98
CA SER A 60 -6.43 -22.72 -8.87
C SER A 60 -5.65 -22.33 -10.13
N ILE A 61 -4.46 -21.78 -9.93
CA ILE A 61 -3.53 -21.41 -11.00
C ILE A 61 -2.40 -22.45 -11.03
N PRO A 62 -2.26 -23.24 -12.11
CA PRO A 62 -1.15 -24.18 -12.23
C PRO A 62 0.17 -23.41 -12.33
N ILE A 63 1.18 -23.89 -11.62
CA ILE A 63 2.55 -23.36 -11.64
C ILE A 63 3.56 -24.50 -11.61
N THR A 64 4.80 -24.19 -11.97
CA THR A 64 5.94 -25.09 -11.84
C THR A 64 6.97 -24.48 -10.90
N TYR A 65 7.29 -25.17 -9.81
CA TYR A 65 8.44 -24.83 -8.96
C TYR A 65 9.72 -25.33 -9.62
N VAL A 66 10.75 -24.49 -9.68
CA VAL A 66 11.97 -24.74 -10.46
C VAL A 66 13.22 -24.48 -9.62
N TRP A 67 14.22 -25.34 -9.80
CA TRP A 67 15.58 -25.13 -9.32
C TRP A 67 16.58 -25.81 -10.26
N PRO A 68 17.89 -25.57 -10.11
CA PRO A 68 18.89 -26.16 -10.97
C PRO A 68 18.78 -27.69 -10.98
N ASN A 69 18.58 -28.23 -12.18
CA ASN A 69 18.41 -29.66 -12.44
C ASN A 69 17.17 -30.31 -11.80
N GLY A 70 16.12 -29.54 -11.48
CA GLY A 70 14.86 -30.10 -11.00
C GLY A 70 13.66 -29.17 -11.09
N GLU A 71 12.49 -29.76 -11.18
CA GLU A 71 11.22 -29.06 -11.17
C GLU A 71 10.14 -29.89 -10.48
N GLN A 72 9.09 -29.22 -10.03
CA GLN A 72 7.96 -29.84 -9.35
C GLN A 72 6.68 -29.10 -9.71
N SER A 73 5.65 -29.84 -10.13
CA SER A 73 4.34 -29.25 -10.39
C SER A 73 3.73 -28.69 -9.10
N GLY A 74 2.97 -27.61 -9.22
CA GLY A 74 2.32 -26.93 -8.11
C GLY A 74 1.07 -26.16 -8.54
N PHE A 75 0.41 -25.55 -7.56
CA PHE A 75 -0.78 -24.76 -7.77
C PHE A 75 -0.82 -23.59 -6.79
N ILE A 76 -1.24 -22.42 -7.26
CA ILE A 76 -1.66 -21.31 -6.41
C ILE A 76 -3.16 -21.44 -6.20
N LYS A 77 -3.62 -21.62 -4.96
CA LYS A 77 -5.05 -21.68 -4.64
C LYS A 77 -5.52 -20.32 -4.16
N LEU A 78 -6.44 -19.67 -4.90
CA LEU A 78 -6.96 -18.34 -4.57
C LEU A 78 -8.18 -18.37 -3.64
N LYS A 79 -8.92 -19.48 -3.60
CA LYS A 79 -10.22 -19.60 -2.91
C LYS A 79 -10.24 -20.77 -1.91
N SER A 80 -9.17 -20.93 -1.15
CA SER A 80 -9.29 -21.71 0.09
C SER A 80 -10.08 -20.86 1.09
N ALA A 81 -10.87 -21.49 1.96
CA ALA A 81 -11.82 -20.81 2.84
C ALA A 81 -11.21 -19.67 3.70
N ASP A 82 -9.88 -19.60 3.84
CA ASP A 82 -9.23 -18.62 4.71
C ASP A 82 -8.15 -17.75 4.03
N ARG A 83 -7.23 -18.24 3.18
CA ARG A 83 -6.14 -17.40 2.55
C ARG A 83 -5.63 -17.98 1.21
N PRO A 84 -4.95 -17.17 0.35
CA PRO A 84 -4.22 -17.70 -0.81
C PRO A 84 -3.08 -18.64 -0.38
N HIS A 85 -2.84 -19.74 -1.10
CA HIS A 85 -1.81 -20.72 -0.75
C HIS A 85 -0.89 -21.06 -1.94
N LEU A 86 0.40 -21.27 -1.67
CA LEU A 86 1.34 -21.97 -2.56
C LEU A 86 1.27 -23.46 -2.24
N ALA A 87 0.74 -24.28 -3.15
CA ALA A 87 0.48 -25.71 -2.93
C ALA A 87 1.20 -26.60 -3.95
N TRP A 88 1.39 -27.86 -3.59
CA TRP A 88 2.00 -28.88 -4.44
C TRP A 88 1.26 -30.22 -4.32
N PRO A 89 1.46 -31.16 -5.26
CA PRO A 89 0.94 -32.51 -5.12
C PRO A 89 1.41 -33.17 -3.82
N PHE A 90 0.59 -34.08 -3.33
CA PHE A 90 0.74 -34.62 -1.98
C PHE A 90 2.12 -35.28 -1.74
N SER A 91 2.84 -34.83 -0.70
CA SER A 91 4.22 -35.27 -0.35
C SER A 91 5.33 -34.86 -1.32
N GLU A 92 5.03 -34.03 -2.31
CA GLU A 92 5.96 -33.56 -3.34
C GLU A 92 6.37 -32.10 -3.10
N ALA A 93 6.77 -31.78 -1.85
CA ALA A 93 7.28 -30.45 -1.54
C ALA A 93 8.54 -30.15 -2.39
N PRO A 94 8.71 -28.92 -2.90
CA PRO A 94 9.90 -28.54 -3.67
C PRO A 94 11.19 -28.88 -2.94
N LEU A 95 12.13 -29.52 -3.64
CA LEU A 95 13.34 -30.08 -3.04
C LEU A 95 14.17 -29.03 -2.25
N PRO A 96 14.37 -27.79 -2.73
CA PRO A 96 15.07 -26.75 -1.97
C PRO A 96 14.47 -26.42 -0.59
N TRP A 97 13.18 -26.70 -0.39
CA TRP A 97 12.46 -26.40 0.85
C TRP A 97 12.38 -27.60 1.81
N LYS A 98 12.96 -28.75 1.44
CA LYS A 98 13.06 -29.94 2.29
C LYS A 98 14.36 -29.93 3.10
N MET A 99 14.34 -30.66 4.22
CA MET A 99 15.55 -30.94 4.98
C MET A 99 16.45 -31.93 4.23
N SER A 100 17.76 -31.80 4.44
CA SER A 100 18.79 -32.66 3.89
C SER A 100 19.83 -32.99 4.96
N PRO A 101 20.33 -34.24 5.02
CA PRO A 101 21.32 -34.63 6.02
C PRO A 101 22.71 -34.02 5.73
N ALA A 102 22.94 -33.58 4.49
CA ALA A 102 24.22 -33.04 4.04
C ALA A 102 24.01 -31.95 2.95
N PRO A 103 23.44 -30.78 3.31
CA PRO A 103 23.26 -29.67 2.36
C PRO A 103 24.63 -29.19 1.85
N SER A 104 24.70 -28.78 0.59
CA SER A 104 25.94 -28.37 -0.06
C SER A 104 25.72 -27.21 -1.02
N ALA A 105 26.76 -26.40 -1.25
CA ALA A 105 26.70 -25.25 -2.14
C ALA A 105 26.41 -25.60 -3.63
N SER A 106 26.59 -26.86 -4.03
CA SER A 106 26.24 -27.33 -5.37
C SER A 106 24.85 -27.97 -5.45
N GLY A 107 24.26 -28.30 -4.30
CA GLY A 107 22.95 -28.94 -4.21
C GLY A 107 21.81 -27.91 -4.07
N PRO A 108 20.57 -28.32 -4.32
CA PRO A 108 19.40 -27.47 -4.16
C PRO A 108 18.95 -27.31 -2.71
N GLU A 109 19.32 -28.24 -1.82
CA GLU A 109 18.85 -28.30 -0.44
C GLU A 109 19.77 -27.51 0.51
N THR A 110 19.18 -26.64 1.34
CA THR A 110 19.92 -25.82 2.32
C THR A 110 19.64 -26.20 3.79
N LEU A 111 18.46 -26.76 4.08
CA LEU A 111 18.03 -27.00 5.45
C LEU A 111 18.69 -28.27 6.01
N LEU A 112 19.49 -28.14 7.07
CA LEU A 112 20.09 -29.30 7.72
C LEU A 112 19.06 -30.06 8.55
N GLY A 113 18.92 -31.37 8.28
CA GLY A 113 18.09 -32.27 9.08
C GLY A 113 17.90 -33.62 8.40
N ASP A 114 17.36 -34.60 9.11
CA ASP A 114 17.00 -35.89 8.53
C ASP A 114 15.59 -35.83 7.91
N PRO A 115 15.39 -35.98 6.58
CA PRO A 115 14.07 -36.01 5.95
C PRO A 115 13.42 -37.41 5.91
N SER A 116 14.09 -38.44 6.43
CA SER A 116 13.65 -39.83 6.36
C SER A 116 12.86 -40.31 7.59
N LEU A 117 12.67 -39.43 8.59
CA LEU A 117 11.93 -39.77 9.80
C LEU A 117 10.48 -40.06 9.42
N THR A 118 9.90 -41.09 10.05
CA THR A 118 8.56 -41.57 9.72
C THR A 118 7.51 -41.21 10.77
N ASP A 119 7.93 -40.77 11.97
CA ASP A 119 7.05 -40.40 13.08
C ASP A 119 7.04 -38.89 13.35
N GLN A 120 5.86 -38.37 13.70
CA GLN A 120 5.64 -36.95 13.96
C GLN A 120 6.50 -36.42 15.11
N ALA A 121 6.65 -37.20 16.19
CA ALA A 121 7.40 -36.74 17.35
C ALA A 121 8.89 -36.63 17.01
N ASP A 122 9.43 -37.53 16.19
CA ASP A 122 10.81 -37.46 15.69
C ASP A 122 11.04 -36.26 14.77
N ALA A 123 10.17 -36.04 13.78
CA ALA A 123 10.28 -34.88 12.89
C ALA A 123 10.14 -33.55 13.65
N THR A 124 9.24 -33.48 14.65
CA THR A 124 9.10 -32.27 15.49
C THR A 124 10.34 -32.04 16.34
N ARG A 125 10.94 -33.10 16.92
CA ARG A 125 12.23 -32.99 17.61
C ARG A 125 13.34 -32.51 16.68
N GLU A 126 13.33 -32.91 15.41
CA GLU A 126 14.28 -32.44 14.42
C GLU A 126 14.14 -30.93 14.16
N TYR A 127 12.91 -30.44 14.03
CA TYR A 127 12.64 -28.99 13.99
C TYR A 127 13.10 -28.27 15.27
N ASP A 128 12.86 -28.83 16.45
CA ASP A 128 13.30 -28.21 17.71
C ASP A 128 14.83 -28.11 17.80
N LYS A 129 15.57 -29.10 17.26
CA LYS A 129 17.04 -29.00 17.13
C LYS A 129 17.46 -27.87 16.20
N TRP A 130 16.76 -27.70 15.08
CA TRP A 130 16.99 -26.56 14.19
C TRP A 130 16.77 -25.25 14.93
N VAL A 131 15.63 -25.07 15.60
CA VAL A 131 15.35 -23.85 16.37
C VAL A 131 16.38 -23.61 17.47
N ALA A 132 16.86 -24.67 18.13
CA ALA A 132 17.87 -24.59 19.18
C ALA A 132 19.27 -24.20 18.65
N SER A 133 19.54 -24.35 17.35
CA SER A 133 20.79 -23.86 16.75
C SER A 133 20.91 -22.33 16.77
N GLY A 134 19.77 -21.63 16.88
CA GLY A 134 19.71 -20.18 16.75
C GLY A 134 19.56 -19.69 15.30
N ASP A 135 19.53 -20.61 14.33
CA ASP A 135 19.38 -20.28 12.92
C ASP A 135 17.92 -20.04 12.54
N ASP A 136 17.68 -18.96 11.79
CA ASP A 136 16.41 -18.72 11.11
C ASP A 136 16.56 -19.08 9.63
N ALA A 137 15.53 -19.66 9.01
CA ALA A 137 15.52 -19.98 7.59
C ALA A 137 14.34 -19.34 6.86
N TYR A 138 14.54 -19.09 5.57
CA TYR A 138 13.62 -18.36 4.70
C TYR A 138 13.47 -19.12 3.39
N LEU A 139 12.24 -19.54 3.09
CA LEU A 139 11.88 -20.14 1.82
C LEU A 139 11.58 -19.01 0.84
N VAL A 140 12.35 -18.91 -0.23
CA VAL A 140 12.23 -17.82 -1.22
C VAL A 140 11.76 -18.40 -2.54
N ALA A 141 10.71 -17.80 -3.11
CA ALA A 141 10.23 -18.09 -4.46
C ALA A 141 10.36 -16.82 -5.33
N VAL A 142 10.97 -16.95 -6.51
CA VAL A 142 11.28 -15.86 -7.43
C VAL A 142 10.50 -16.06 -8.72
N LYS A 143 9.73 -15.04 -9.11
CA LYS A 143 9.02 -14.97 -10.39
C LYS A 143 9.84 -14.13 -11.36
N LEU A 144 10.14 -14.70 -12.53
CA LEU A 144 10.84 -14.01 -13.63
C LEU A 144 9.83 -13.43 -14.62
N ARG A 145 10.15 -12.27 -15.21
CA ARG A 145 9.24 -11.49 -16.08
C ARG A 145 8.78 -12.29 -17.32
N GLU A 146 9.68 -13.03 -17.94
CA GLU A 146 9.42 -13.76 -19.20
C GLU A 146 8.90 -15.19 -19.00
N GLU A 147 8.62 -15.59 -17.76
CA GLU A 147 8.18 -16.95 -17.43
C GLU A 147 6.81 -16.93 -16.75
N PRO A 148 5.70 -17.16 -17.47
CA PRO A 148 4.35 -16.91 -16.95
C PRO A 148 3.95 -17.82 -15.79
N ASP A 149 4.35 -19.09 -15.79
CA ASP A 149 3.88 -20.13 -14.87
C ASP A 149 4.98 -20.76 -14.02
N ARG A 150 6.16 -20.13 -13.92
CA ARG A 150 7.31 -20.69 -13.19
C ARG A 150 7.65 -19.88 -11.93
N LEU A 151 8.02 -20.58 -10.86
CA LEU A 151 8.55 -20.03 -9.62
C LEU A 151 9.89 -20.69 -9.29
N HIS A 152 10.97 -19.91 -9.30
CA HIS A 152 12.31 -20.38 -8.93
C HIS A 152 12.45 -20.39 -7.42
N VAL A 153 12.71 -21.54 -6.83
CA VAL A 153 12.68 -21.70 -5.37
C VAL A 153 14.06 -21.96 -4.80
N ARG A 154 14.38 -21.27 -3.70
CA ARG A 154 15.64 -21.39 -2.93
C ARG A 154 15.35 -21.32 -1.43
N THR A 155 16.35 -21.66 -0.62
CA THR A 155 16.31 -21.45 0.83
C THR A 155 17.55 -20.72 1.30
N TYR A 156 17.34 -19.68 2.10
CA TYR A 156 18.38 -18.86 2.73
C TYR A 156 18.31 -18.98 4.25
N VAL A 157 19.45 -18.79 4.91
CA VAL A 157 19.57 -18.92 6.37
C VAL A 157 20.20 -17.68 6.99
N ARG A 158 19.83 -17.37 8.23
CA ARG A 158 20.41 -16.32 9.05
C ARG A 158 20.93 -16.93 10.33
N GLY A 159 22.16 -16.60 10.70
CA GLY A 159 22.77 -17.01 11.98
C GLY A 159 23.72 -18.20 11.89
N SER A 160 23.89 -18.79 10.70
CA SER A 160 24.64 -20.05 10.58
C SER A 160 26.10 -19.86 11.01
N ALA A 161 26.54 -20.61 12.01
CA ALA A 161 27.93 -20.67 12.42
C ALA A 161 28.78 -21.34 11.32
N ASN A 162 29.23 -20.58 10.32
CA ASN A 162 30.18 -20.94 9.24
C ASN A 162 29.86 -22.17 8.36
N ARG A 163 28.72 -22.86 8.57
CA ARG A 163 28.40 -24.15 7.88
C ARG A 163 27.57 -23.98 6.61
N LEU A 164 26.80 -22.90 6.52
CA LEU A 164 25.87 -22.62 5.42
C LEU A 164 26.14 -21.24 4.82
N ASP A 165 27.37 -20.75 4.89
CA ASP A 165 27.76 -19.41 4.44
C ASP A 165 27.35 -19.14 2.98
N TYR A 166 27.34 -20.17 2.13
CA TYR A 166 26.92 -20.06 0.73
C TYR A 166 25.43 -19.72 0.54
N ALA A 167 24.61 -19.90 1.57
CA ALA A 167 23.16 -19.64 1.58
C ALA A 167 22.75 -18.59 2.61
N ASP A 168 23.71 -17.85 3.16
CA ASP A 168 23.42 -16.78 4.11
C ASP A 168 22.61 -15.64 3.46
N VAL A 169 21.73 -15.02 4.25
CA VAL A 169 20.90 -13.87 3.81
C VAL A 169 21.72 -12.66 3.34
N SER A 170 23.01 -12.58 3.69
CA SER A 170 23.92 -11.55 3.16
C SER A 170 24.14 -11.65 1.64
N HIS A 171 23.92 -12.82 1.02
CA HIS A 171 24.00 -12.98 -0.44
C HIS A 171 22.77 -12.48 -1.20
N LEU A 172 21.74 -12.05 -0.48
CA LEU A 172 20.55 -11.45 -1.09
C LEU A 172 20.82 -9.98 -1.44
N PRO A 173 20.26 -9.46 -2.55
CA PRO A 173 20.15 -8.02 -2.81
C PRO A 173 19.52 -7.29 -1.63
N ASP A 174 19.89 -6.03 -1.40
CA ASP A 174 19.41 -5.25 -0.25
C ASP A 174 17.87 -5.22 -0.18
N ASP A 175 17.18 -4.97 -1.30
CA ASP A 175 15.71 -5.01 -1.40
C ASP A 175 15.11 -6.36 -0.99
N VAL A 176 15.72 -7.49 -1.39
CA VAL A 176 15.24 -8.83 -1.02
C VAL A 176 15.61 -9.15 0.43
N ARG A 177 16.74 -8.63 0.91
CA ARG A 177 17.17 -8.75 2.31
C ARG A 177 16.22 -8.01 3.23
N ASP A 178 15.81 -6.79 2.90
CA ASP A 178 14.80 -6.02 3.62
C ASP A 178 13.48 -6.80 3.72
N LEU A 179 13.07 -7.44 2.63
CA LEU A 179 11.89 -8.32 2.61
C LEU A 179 12.05 -9.48 3.61
N VAL A 180 13.20 -10.15 3.59
CA VAL A 180 13.56 -11.23 4.52
C VAL A 180 13.65 -10.75 5.98
N GLU A 181 14.21 -9.57 6.24
CA GLU A 181 14.27 -8.94 7.56
C GLU A 181 12.89 -8.58 8.11
N SER A 182 11.98 -8.17 7.24
CA SER A 182 10.58 -7.90 7.61
C SER A 182 9.76 -9.18 7.86
N THR A 183 10.24 -10.34 7.41
CA THR A 183 9.57 -11.64 7.57
C THR A 183 10.04 -12.29 8.86
N THR A 184 9.14 -12.46 9.83
CA THR A 184 9.47 -12.96 11.18
C THR A 184 8.57 -14.12 11.59
N ARG A 185 8.77 -14.67 12.78
CA ARG A 185 7.90 -15.72 13.34
C ARG A 185 6.43 -15.28 13.46
N THR A 186 6.19 -13.99 13.74
CA THR A 186 4.83 -13.42 13.84
C THR A 186 4.33 -12.91 12.50
N ARG A 187 5.23 -12.55 11.57
CA ARG A 187 4.92 -12.15 10.19
C ARG A 187 5.56 -13.14 9.21
N ALA A 188 4.98 -14.33 9.13
CA ALA A 188 5.61 -15.48 8.46
C ALA A 188 5.66 -15.40 6.93
N PHE A 189 5.11 -14.36 6.32
CA PHE A 189 5.11 -14.17 4.87
C PHE A 189 5.28 -12.69 4.51
N ALA A 190 6.09 -12.43 3.49
CA ALA A 190 6.22 -11.13 2.85
C ALA A 190 6.44 -11.30 1.34
N TRP A 191 6.08 -10.29 0.56
CA TRP A 191 6.25 -10.31 -0.89
C TRP A 191 6.48 -8.90 -1.44
N ALA A 192 7.08 -8.84 -2.62
CA ALA A 192 7.21 -7.60 -3.39
C ALA A 192 7.24 -7.88 -4.89
N THR A 193 6.81 -6.91 -5.68
CA THR A 193 6.98 -6.89 -7.14
C THR A 193 8.11 -5.96 -7.53
N PHE A 194 8.68 -6.15 -8.71
CA PHE A 194 9.80 -5.36 -9.22
C PHE A 194 9.45 -4.85 -10.62
N ASP A 195 9.55 -3.53 -10.82
CA ASP A 195 9.36 -2.88 -12.10
C ASP A 195 10.57 -2.02 -12.50
N ASP A 196 11.06 -2.19 -13.72
CA ASP A 196 12.34 -1.68 -14.25
C ASP A 196 13.52 -1.81 -13.27
N GLY A 197 13.42 -2.78 -12.35
CA GLY A 197 14.42 -3.05 -11.35
C GLY A 197 14.17 -2.50 -9.96
N ALA A 198 13.21 -1.61 -9.78
CA ALA A 198 12.88 -1.11 -8.45
C ALA A 198 11.80 -1.96 -7.79
N MET A 199 12.00 -2.31 -6.51
CA MET A 199 10.93 -2.88 -5.71
C MET A 199 9.75 -1.90 -5.70
N VAL A 200 8.62 -2.36 -6.22
CA VAL A 200 7.34 -1.66 -6.17
C VAL A 200 6.56 -2.28 -5.00
N PRO A 201 6.36 -1.52 -3.90
CA PRO A 201 5.53 -1.99 -2.80
C PRO A 201 4.13 -2.39 -3.29
N PRO A 202 3.51 -3.41 -2.69
CA PRO A 202 2.16 -3.87 -3.06
C PRO A 202 1.12 -2.75 -3.28
N GLY A 203 1.09 -1.75 -2.38
CA GLY A 203 0.17 -0.61 -2.48
C GLY A 203 0.49 0.39 -3.61
N LEU A 204 1.69 0.35 -4.18
CA LEU A 204 2.16 1.22 -5.28
C LEU A 204 1.96 0.57 -6.65
N ALA A 205 1.99 -0.77 -6.72
CA ALA A 205 2.00 -1.52 -7.98
C ALA A 205 0.82 -1.21 -8.88
N ALA A 206 -0.39 -1.11 -8.31
CA ALA A 206 -1.58 -0.77 -9.07
C ALA A 206 -1.53 0.65 -9.65
N ALA A 207 -0.93 1.62 -8.95
CA ALA A 207 -0.83 3.00 -9.42
C ALA A 207 0.17 3.13 -10.57
N VAL A 208 1.32 2.46 -10.48
CA VAL A 208 2.34 2.42 -11.54
C VAL A 208 1.76 1.80 -12.81
N GLU A 209 1.09 0.66 -12.70
CA GLU A 209 0.45 0.00 -13.85
C GLU A 209 -0.58 0.90 -14.55
N LYS A 210 -1.40 1.61 -13.77
CA LYS A 210 -2.36 2.59 -14.34
C LYS A 210 -1.67 3.76 -15.02
N LEU A 211 -0.50 4.17 -14.55
CA LEU A 211 0.31 5.23 -15.14
C LEU A 211 0.99 4.79 -16.44
N ASP A 212 1.40 3.53 -16.55
CA ASP A 212 1.90 2.95 -17.80
C ASP A 212 0.79 2.87 -18.87
N GLU A 213 -0.43 2.52 -18.46
CA GLU A 213 -1.60 2.51 -19.35
C GLU A 213 -2.04 3.92 -19.77
N ASN A 214 -2.02 4.86 -18.82
CA ASN A 214 -2.38 6.26 -18.99
C ASN A 214 -1.53 7.15 -18.06
N PRO A 215 -0.60 7.96 -18.58
CA PRO A 215 0.31 8.81 -17.79
C PRO A 215 -0.34 9.95 -16.97
N SER A 216 -1.66 9.92 -16.81
CA SER A 216 -2.45 10.87 -16.03
C SER A 216 -3.39 10.11 -15.08
N LEU A 217 -3.08 10.15 -13.79
CA LEU A 217 -3.83 9.45 -12.73
C LEU A 217 -4.45 10.44 -11.74
N LEU A 218 -5.69 10.22 -11.35
CA LEU A 218 -6.38 10.99 -10.31
C LEU A 218 -6.75 10.06 -9.15
N LEU A 219 -6.09 10.26 -8.00
CA LEU A 219 -6.37 9.58 -6.76
C LEU A 219 -7.54 10.29 -6.05
N VAL A 220 -8.64 9.58 -5.86
CA VAL A 220 -9.83 10.09 -5.17
C VAL A 220 -10.10 9.27 -3.94
N GLY A 221 -10.54 9.91 -2.86
CA GLY A 221 -11.06 9.18 -1.72
C GLY A 221 -11.20 10.06 -0.49
N PRO A 222 -11.77 9.50 0.59
CA PRO A 222 -11.93 10.22 1.83
C PRO A 222 -10.59 10.63 2.47
N PRO A 223 -10.59 11.57 3.42
CA PRO A 223 -9.39 11.98 4.11
C PRO A 223 -8.82 10.84 4.97
N GLY A 224 -7.49 10.74 5.01
CA GLY A 224 -6.81 9.75 5.86
C GLY A 224 -6.76 8.32 5.33
N THR A 225 -7.00 8.10 4.03
CA THR A 225 -6.91 6.77 3.38
C THR A 225 -5.55 6.44 2.80
N GLY A 226 -4.54 7.29 2.97
CA GLY A 226 -3.17 7.02 2.51
C GLY A 226 -2.81 7.58 1.12
N LYS A 227 -3.64 8.45 0.53
CA LYS A 227 -3.33 9.10 -0.77
C LYS A 227 -1.96 9.80 -0.77
N THR A 228 -1.68 10.64 0.24
CA THR A 228 -0.39 11.34 0.35
C THR A 228 0.78 10.37 0.51
N VAL A 229 0.61 9.29 1.26
CA VAL A 229 1.62 8.22 1.40
C VAL A 229 1.89 7.56 0.04
N LEU A 230 0.85 7.30 -0.75
CA LEU A 230 1.00 6.77 -2.11
C LEU A 230 1.71 7.77 -3.05
N LEU A 231 1.42 9.07 -2.95
CA LEU A 231 2.14 10.11 -3.70
C LEU A 231 3.62 10.17 -3.34
N GLU A 232 3.95 10.11 -2.05
CA GLU A 232 5.34 10.06 -1.57
C GLU A 232 6.07 8.82 -2.09
N ALA A 233 5.40 7.66 -2.06
CA ALA A 233 5.93 6.42 -2.61
C ALA A 233 6.17 6.51 -4.14
N LEU A 234 5.29 7.19 -4.89
CA LEU A 234 5.48 7.45 -6.33
C LEU A 234 6.67 8.39 -6.58
N VAL A 235 6.83 9.43 -5.76
CA VAL A 235 7.98 10.34 -5.84
C VAL A 235 9.27 9.57 -5.59
N ASP A 236 9.34 8.79 -4.50
CA ASP A 236 10.49 7.96 -4.17
C ASP A 236 10.82 7.00 -5.31
N PHE A 237 9.81 6.31 -5.85
CA PHE A 237 9.98 5.38 -6.99
C PHE A 237 10.57 6.04 -8.23
N VAL A 238 10.18 7.28 -8.55
CA VAL A 238 10.70 7.99 -9.73
C VAL A 238 12.08 8.60 -9.49
N THR A 239 12.32 9.18 -8.31
CA THR A 239 13.57 9.91 -8.04
C THR A 239 14.69 9.03 -7.50
N ASN A 240 14.38 7.86 -6.96
CA ASN A 240 15.34 6.92 -6.41
C ASN A 240 15.20 5.57 -7.12
N PRO A 241 15.64 5.44 -8.38
CA PRO A 241 15.62 4.17 -9.08
C PRO A 241 16.47 3.17 -8.30
N ARG A 242 15.80 2.20 -7.69
CA ARG A 242 16.46 1.09 -7.01
C ARG A 242 17.16 0.21 -8.05
N GLN A 243 18.12 -0.58 -7.58
CA GLN A 243 18.99 -1.36 -8.44
C GLN A 243 18.21 -2.48 -9.13
N THR A 244 18.37 -2.66 -10.44
CA THR A 244 17.70 -3.76 -11.15
C THR A 244 18.21 -5.10 -10.69
N ILE A 245 17.30 -5.89 -10.13
CA ILE A 245 17.58 -7.24 -9.65
C ILE A 245 17.37 -8.24 -10.78
N TYR A 246 18.42 -8.99 -11.04
CA TYR A 246 18.40 -10.13 -11.93
C TYR A 246 18.62 -11.42 -11.14
N PHE A 247 18.10 -12.51 -11.67
CA PHE A 247 18.24 -13.84 -11.10
C PHE A 247 18.68 -14.84 -12.18
N ASP A 248 19.69 -15.65 -11.84
CA ASP A 248 20.16 -16.77 -12.64
C ASP A 248 19.40 -18.04 -12.22
N PRO A 249 18.47 -18.54 -13.07
CA PRO A 249 17.68 -19.71 -12.75
C PRO A 249 18.52 -21.00 -12.60
N ASP A 250 19.70 -21.04 -13.22
CA ASP A 250 20.57 -22.22 -13.29
C ASP A 250 21.58 -22.29 -12.12
N ALA A 251 21.62 -21.26 -11.26
CA ALA A 251 22.48 -21.21 -10.08
C ALA A 251 21.72 -21.57 -8.78
N ASN A 252 22.25 -22.50 -7.98
CA ASN A 252 21.64 -22.86 -6.68
C ASN A 252 21.86 -21.74 -5.67
N HIS A 253 23.08 -21.21 -5.60
CA HIS A 253 23.50 -20.12 -4.73
C HIS A 253 24.30 -19.10 -5.53
N GLY A 254 24.40 -17.85 -5.03
CA GLY A 254 24.98 -16.76 -5.83
C GLY A 254 24.17 -16.43 -7.09
N ALA A 255 22.87 -16.77 -7.08
CA ALA A 255 21.97 -16.61 -8.22
C ALA A 255 21.55 -15.15 -8.48
N TRP A 256 21.91 -14.21 -7.61
CA TRP A 256 21.50 -12.83 -7.72
C TRP A 256 22.59 -11.98 -8.39
N ASP A 257 22.18 -11.15 -9.32
CA ASP A 257 23.00 -10.07 -9.87
C ASP A 257 22.21 -8.79 -9.74
N VAL A 258 22.89 -7.71 -9.37
CA VAL A 258 22.26 -6.44 -9.12
C VAL A 258 22.99 -5.38 -9.92
N ARG A 259 22.25 -4.72 -10.81
CA ARG A 259 22.80 -3.72 -11.72
C ARG A 259 22.28 -2.35 -11.32
N SER A 260 23.11 -1.32 -11.48
CA SER A 260 22.66 0.06 -11.28
C SER A 260 21.37 0.28 -12.07
N GLY A 261 20.32 0.74 -11.39
CA GLY A 261 19.09 1.16 -12.06
C GLY A 261 19.36 2.27 -13.07
N GLY A 262 18.34 2.63 -13.86
CA GLY A 262 18.42 3.78 -14.77
C GLY A 262 18.79 5.09 -14.03
N GLU A 263 19.03 6.16 -14.79
CA GLU A 263 19.27 7.47 -14.16
C GLU A 263 18.05 7.90 -13.33
N PRO A 264 18.28 8.49 -12.13
CA PRO A 264 17.22 9.10 -11.34
C PRO A 264 16.33 10.02 -12.14
N GLY A 265 15.03 9.74 -12.13
CA GLY A 265 14.03 10.63 -12.69
C GLY A 265 13.89 11.93 -11.89
N LYS A 266 12.99 12.80 -12.35
CA LYS A 266 12.69 14.06 -11.66
C LYS A 266 11.24 14.11 -11.23
N ALA A 267 11.00 14.55 -10.00
CA ALA A 267 9.67 14.78 -9.49
C ALA A 267 9.49 16.22 -8.97
N ARG A 268 8.29 16.77 -9.14
CA ARG A 268 7.85 17.99 -8.47
C ARG A 268 6.46 17.79 -7.92
N SER A 269 6.29 18.11 -6.65
CA SER A 269 4.98 18.13 -5.97
C SER A 269 4.52 19.57 -5.80
N VAL A 270 3.26 19.81 -6.18
CA VAL A 270 2.60 21.10 -6.10
C VAL A 270 1.29 20.91 -5.35
N VAL A 271 1.03 21.76 -4.37
CA VAL A 271 -0.27 21.82 -3.68
C VAL A 271 -1.09 22.95 -4.30
N LEU A 272 -2.23 22.61 -4.89
CA LEU A 272 -3.09 23.62 -5.49
C LEU A 272 -3.87 24.40 -4.43
N HIS A 273 -4.01 25.70 -4.65
CA HIS A 273 -4.80 26.60 -3.83
C HIS A 273 -5.58 27.58 -4.72
N PRO A 274 -6.62 28.28 -4.21
CA PRO A 274 -7.49 29.11 -5.06
C PRO A 274 -6.77 30.19 -5.90
N SER A 275 -5.64 30.69 -5.42
CA SER A 275 -4.79 31.67 -6.13
C SER A 275 -3.71 31.05 -7.04
N TYR A 276 -3.65 29.73 -7.18
CA TYR A 276 -2.71 29.06 -8.08
C TYR A 276 -3.21 29.18 -9.51
N GLN A 277 -2.37 29.67 -10.42
CA GLN A 277 -2.76 30.05 -11.79
C GLN A 277 -1.93 29.31 -12.85
N TYR A 278 -2.34 29.47 -14.12
CA TYR A 278 -1.64 28.94 -15.28
C TYR A 278 -0.14 29.32 -15.27
N ASP A 279 0.15 30.58 -14.97
CA ASP A 279 1.51 31.14 -14.90
C ASP A 279 2.41 30.45 -13.88
N ASN A 280 1.83 29.79 -12.88
CA ASN A 280 2.58 29.02 -11.88
C ASN A 280 2.88 27.59 -12.34
N LEU A 281 1.96 26.96 -13.10
CA LEU A 281 2.09 25.56 -13.51
C LEU A 281 2.82 25.40 -14.84
N VAL A 282 2.48 26.23 -15.82
CA VAL A 282 2.83 26.05 -17.23
C VAL A 282 3.90 27.03 -17.63
N VAL A 283 3.56 28.31 -17.81
CA VAL A 283 4.52 29.36 -18.18
C VAL A 283 3.97 30.73 -17.80
N GLY A 284 4.81 31.56 -17.18
CA GLY A 284 4.45 32.91 -16.76
C GLY A 284 5.57 33.92 -16.98
N LEU A 285 5.28 35.20 -16.74
CA LEU A 285 6.28 36.27 -16.75
C LEU A 285 6.73 36.58 -15.32
N LEU A 286 8.04 36.61 -15.09
CA LEU A 286 8.62 37.05 -13.83
C LEU A 286 9.35 38.39 -14.01
N PRO A 287 9.20 39.33 -13.07
CA PRO A 287 9.93 40.57 -13.12
C PRO A 287 11.43 40.32 -12.92
N GLU A 288 12.25 41.02 -13.68
CA GLU A 288 13.71 40.99 -13.55
C GLU A 288 14.30 42.41 -13.54
N PRO A 289 15.40 42.66 -12.82
CA PRO A 289 16.06 43.95 -12.87
C PRO A 289 16.59 44.23 -14.28
N SER A 290 16.24 45.38 -14.86
CA SER A 290 16.81 45.80 -16.15
C SER A 290 18.16 46.49 -15.96
N GLU A 291 19.12 46.22 -16.86
CA GLU A 291 20.46 46.85 -16.87
C GLU A 291 20.41 48.38 -16.99
N SER A 292 19.36 48.93 -17.62
CA SER A 292 19.17 50.37 -17.81
C SER A 292 18.52 51.09 -16.62
N GLY A 293 18.27 50.38 -15.52
CA GLY A 293 17.37 50.82 -14.44
C GLY A 293 15.90 50.61 -14.83
N GLY A 294 15.11 50.04 -13.90
CA GLY A 294 13.72 49.65 -14.11
C GLY A 294 13.47 48.14 -13.93
N VAL A 295 12.27 47.68 -14.27
CA VAL A 295 11.84 46.28 -14.18
C VAL A 295 11.56 45.76 -15.59
N GLY A 296 12.36 44.80 -16.04
CA GLY A 296 12.10 43.96 -17.21
C GLY A 296 11.25 42.75 -16.84
N VAL A 297 10.98 41.89 -17.82
CA VAL A 297 10.28 40.62 -17.61
C VAL A 297 11.02 39.51 -18.35
N ARG A 298 11.17 38.37 -17.68
CA ARG A 298 11.60 37.12 -18.32
C ARG A 298 10.47 36.11 -18.32
N VAL A 299 10.45 35.28 -19.34
CA VAL A 299 9.59 34.10 -19.36
C VAL A 299 10.14 33.07 -18.40
N SER A 300 9.28 32.50 -17.56
CA SER A 300 9.65 31.47 -16.60
C SER A 300 8.78 30.24 -16.83
N PRO A 301 9.36 29.07 -17.15
CA PRO A 301 8.59 27.84 -17.22
C PRO A 301 8.16 27.42 -15.82
N GLY A 302 6.93 26.93 -15.72
CA GLY A 302 6.43 26.27 -14.53
C GLY A 302 6.91 24.81 -14.44
N PRO A 303 6.53 24.09 -13.37
CA PRO A 303 6.97 22.72 -13.14
C PRO A 303 6.46 21.75 -14.22
N LEU A 304 5.28 21.97 -14.82
CA LEU A 304 4.78 21.09 -15.90
C LEU A 304 5.70 21.15 -17.12
N VAL A 305 6.02 22.36 -17.59
CA VAL A 305 6.86 22.56 -18.78
C VAL A 305 8.30 22.11 -18.50
N SER A 306 8.84 22.41 -17.31
CA SER A 306 10.20 22.01 -16.94
C SER A 306 10.36 20.49 -16.90
N LEU A 307 9.39 19.78 -16.29
CA LEU A 307 9.39 18.32 -16.24
C LEU A 307 9.13 17.68 -17.61
N ALA A 308 8.24 18.26 -18.41
CA ALA A 308 8.00 17.82 -19.78
C ALA A 308 9.24 17.96 -20.66
N HIS A 309 10.01 19.04 -20.50
CA HIS A 309 11.27 19.22 -21.19
C HIS A 309 12.27 18.14 -20.78
N TYR A 310 12.47 17.92 -19.47
CA TYR A 310 13.34 16.87 -18.95
C TYR A 310 12.99 15.46 -19.47
N ALA A 311 11.71 15.10 -19.46
CA ALA A 311 11.22 13.80 -19.91
C ALA A 311 11.06 13.67 -21.44
N SER A 312 11.49 14.67 -22.22
CA SER A 312 11.51 14.58 -23.68
C SER A 312 12.69 13.75 -24.22
N GLU A 313 13.69 13.51 -23.38
CA GLU A 313 14.85 12.67 -23.69
C GLU A 313 14.58 11.20 -23.32
N ASN A 314 14.96 10.29 -24.21
CA ASN A 314 14.70 8.86 -24.02
C ASN A 314 15.35 8.34 -22.73
N GLY A 315 14.56 7.60 -21.94
CA GLY A 315 15.03 6.97 -20.69
C GLY A 315 14.95 7.88 -19.47
N ARG A 316 14.41 9.10 -19.59
CA ARG A 316 14.20 10.02 -18.47
C ARG A 316 12.74 10.08 -18.07
N ARG A 317 12.43 9.54 -16.89
CA ARG A 317 11.07 9.58 -16.31
C ARG A 317 10.90 10.85 -15.47
N ALA A 318 9.74 11.51 -15.61
CA ALA A 318 9.35 12.64 -14.78
C ALA A 318 8.01 12.41 -14.11
N LEU A 319 7.81 13.00 -12.93
CA LEU A 319 6.55 12.97 -12.20
C LEU A 319 6.13 14.37 -11.73
N LEU A 320 4.92 14.77 -12.10
CA LEU A 320 4.26 15.94 -11.54
C LEU A 320 3.14 15.47 -10.60
N VAL A 321 3.28 15.79 -9.31
CA VAL A 321 2.23 15.57 -8.31
C VAL A 321 1.42 16.86 -8.13
N LEU A 322 0.10 16.76 -8.27
CA LEU A 322 -0.86 17.85 -8.06
C LEU A 322 -1.77 17.49 -6.87
N ASP A 323 -1.38 17.92 -5.67
CA ASP A 323 -2.17 17.68 -4.46
C ASP A 323 -3.25 18.75 -4.29
N GLU A 324 -4.30 18.42 -3.53
CA GLU A 324 -5.49 19.26 -3.34
C GLU A 324 -6.10 19.74 -4.67
N PHE A 325 -6.15 18.84 -5.65
CA PHE A 325 -6.41 19.15 -7.06
C PHE A 325 -7.75 19.87 -7.29
N ASN A 326 -8.73 19.60 -6.44
CA ASN A 326 -10.04 20.24 -6.49
C ASN A 326 -10.00 21.70 -6.00
N ARG A 327 -9.09 22.11 -5.09
CA ARG A 327 -9.09 23.43 -4.43
C ARG A 327 -8.77 24.62 -5.33
N ALA A 328 -8.31 24.37 -6.55
CA ALA A 328 -8.14 25.38 -7.58
C ALA A 328 -9.02 25.07 -8.80
N ASN A 329 -9.23 26.05 -9.68
CA ASN A 329 -9.82 25.79 -10.99
C ASN A 329 -8.81 25.04 -11.87
N ALA A 330 -8.75 23.72 -11.74
CA ALA A 330 -7.77 22.88 -12.42
C ALA A 330 -7.79 23.04 -13.95
N ALA A 331 -8.97 23.26 -14.55
CA ALA A 331 -9.08 23.50 -15.98
C ALA A 331 -8.40 24.82 -16.39
N ALA A 332 -8.56 25.88 -15.60
CA ALA A 332 -7.88 27.15 -15.83
C ALA A 332 -6.37 27.08 -15.56
N VAL A 333 -5.94 26.33 -14.55
CA VAL A 333 -4.52 26.13 -14.22
C VAL A 333 -3.78 25.35 -15.31
N LEU A 334 -4.42 24.35 -15.92
CA LEU A 334 -3.84 23.57 -17.01
C LEU A 334 -3.98 24.26 -18.38
N GLY A 335 -4.99 25.11 -18.57
CA GLY A 335 -5.18 25.85 -19.82
C GLY A 335 -5.29 24.94 -21.04
N ASP A 336 -4.52 25.25 -22.08
CA ASP A 336 -4.44 24.52 -23.34
C ASP A 336 -3.65 23.20 -23.24
N THR A 337 -2.68 23.09 -22.31
CA THR A 337 -1.95 21.83 -22.03
C THR A 337 -2.89 20.69 -21.66
N LEU A 338 -4.08 21.01 -21.16
CA LEU A 338 -5.15 20.06 -20.93
C LEU A 338 -5.38 19.18 -22.17
N ALA A 339 -5.28 19.74 -23.39
CA ALA A 339 -5.53 19.01 -24.63
C ALA A 339 -4.51 17.90 -24.91
N LEU A 340 -3.34 17.95 -24.27
CA LEU A 340 -2.21 17.03 -24.43
C LEU A 340 -2.19 15.90 -23.40
N LEU A 341 -3.05 15.94 -22.39
CA LEU A 341 -3.07 14.94 -21.31
C LEU A 341 -3.47 13.53 -21.78
N ASP A 342 -4.35 13.43 -22.80
CA ASP A 342 -4.78 12.15 -23.38
C ASP A 342 -3.55 11.35 -23.86
N LYS A 343 -3.43 10.09 -23.44
CA LYS A 343 -2.28 9.23 -23.74
C LYS A 343 -1.93 9.16 -25.23
N ASP A 344 -2.93 9.12 -26.12
CA ASP A 344 -2.74 8.98 -27.56
C ASP A 344 -2.24 10.27 -28.23
N LYS A 345 -2.29 11.39 -27.51
CA LYS A 345 -1.84 12.71 -27.98
C LYS A 345 -0.44 13.07 -27.52
N ARG A 346 0.08 12.41 -26.49
CA ARG A 346 1.42 12.67 -25.95
C ARG A 346 2.49 12.31 -26.98
N GLY A 347 3.25 13.32 -27.41
CA GLY A 347 4.26 13.23 -28.46
C GLY A 347 3.70 13.21 -29.89
N GLN A 348 2.39 13.44 -30.08
CA GLN A 348 1.71 13.41 -31.38
C GLN A 348 0.95 14.70 -31.66
N ALA A 349 0.33 15.29 -30.64
CA ALA A 349 -0.33 16.58 -30.71
C ALA A 349 0.59 17.67 -30.12
N PHE A 350 0.49 18.87 -30.67
CA PHE A 350 1.30 20.01 -30.27
C PHE A 350 0.42 21.22 -30.02
N ILE A 351 0.86 22.06 -29.10
CA ILE A 351 0.30 23.40 -28.84
C ILE A 351 1.43 24.43 -28.93
N ASP A 352 1.08 25.69 -29.11
CA ASP A 352 2.03 26.80 -29.01
C ASP A 352 1.94 27.39 -27.61
N LEU A 353 3.03 27.37 -26.85
CA LEU A 353 3.06 27.97 -25.52
C LEU A 353 2.96 29.51 -25.62
N PRO A 354 2.31 30.17 -24.64
CA PRO A 354 2.39 31.61 -24.51
C PRO A 354 3.85 32.07 -24.43
N TYR A 355 4.13 33.25 -25.00
CA TYR A 355 5.47 33.85 -25.02
C TYR A 355 6.54 33.02 -25.75
N ALA A 356 6.16 32.04 -26.58
CA ALA A 356 7.11 31.21 -27.32
C ALA A 356 7.96 31.97 -28.37
N ASP A 357 7.57 33.19 -28.74
CA ASP A 357 8.42 34.12 -29.51
C ASP A 357 9.64 34.61 -28.70
N MET A 358 9.60 34.46 -27.37
CA MET A 358 10.72 34.69 -26.46
C MET A 358 11.34 33.34 -26.06
N THR A 359 12.63 33.35 -25.73
CA THR A 359 13.32 32.14 -25.25
C THR A 359 12.77 31.72 -23.89
N ILE A 360 12.24 30.50 -23.81
CA ILE A 360 11.82 29.87 -22.54
C ILE A 360 12.97 28.98 -22.06
N GLU A 361 13.69 29.43 -21.03
CA GLU A 361 14.80 28.68 -20.44
C GLU A 361 14.34 27.93 -19.18
N VAL A 362 14.50 26.60 -19.18
CA VAL A 362 14.35 25.78 -17.98
C VAL A 362 15.63 25.81 -17.14
N PRO A 363 15.52 25.65 -15.80
CA PRO A 363 16.70 25.47 -14.95
C PRO A 363 17.56 24.28 -15.38
N ASN A 364 18.88 24.36 -15.23
CA ASN A 364 19.84 23.31 -15.64
C ASN A 364 19.51 21.91 -15.09
N GLU A 365 18.88 21.83 -13.92
CA GLU A 365 18.43 20.56 -13.32
C GLU A 365 17.34 19.83 -14.12
N PHE A 366 16.71 20.52 -15.09
CA PHE A 366 15.72 20.00 -16.03
C PHE A 366 16.21 19.98 -17.48
N GLU A 367 17.50 20.21 -17.73
CA GLU A 367 18.10 20.16 -19.07
C GLU A 367 17.80 18.82 -19.76
N ALA A 368 17.51 18.85 -21.06
CA ALA A 368 17.28 17.65 -21.87
C ALA A 368 18.05 17.76 -23.20
N ASN A 369 18.67 16.65 -23.62
CA ASN A 369 19.47 16.56 -24.84
C ASN A 369 20.56 17.65 -24.97
N GLY A 370 21.17 18.05 -23.85
CA GLY A 370 22.19 19.11 -23.84
C GLY A 370 21.65 20.54 -23.98
N THR A 371 20.34 20.76 -23.84
CA THR A 371 19.67 22.04 -24.06
C THR A 371 18.71 22.39 -22.92
N THR A 372 18.70 23.67 -22.54
CA THR A 372 17.80 24.25 -21.51
C THR A 372 16.66 25.07 -22.13
N THR A 373 16.56 25.15 -23.45
CA THR A 373 15.53 25.91 -24.15
C THR A 373 14.37 25.01 -24.56
N VAL A 374 13.14 25.43 -24.22
CA VAL A 374 11.91 24.74 -24.63
C VAL A 374 11.57 25.11 -26.07
N PRO A 375 11.21 24.15 -26.94
CA PRO A 375 10.78 24.45 -28.30
C PRO A 375 9.44 25.21 -28.32
N HIS A 376 9.25 26.05 -29.35
CA HIS A 376 8.01 26.80 -29.55
C HIS A 376 6.77 25.89 -29.62
N SER A 377 6.89 24.80 -30.37
CA SER A 377 5.85 23.78 -30.47
C SER A 377 6.04 22.76 -29.33
N PHE A 378 5.10 22.76 -28.39
CA PHE A 378 5.19 21.99 -27.16
C PHE A 378 4.24 20.80 -27.17
N THR A 379 4.72 19.69 -26.62
CA THR A 379 3.94 18.47 -26.36
C THR A 379 4.29 17.93 -24.97
N LEU A 380 3.38 17.18 -24.36
CA LEU A 380 3.71 16.36 -23.20
C LEU A 380 4.35 15.04 -23.67
N PRO A 381 5.50 14.63 -23.12
CA PRO A 381 6.09 13.32 -23.42
C PRO A 381 5.31 12.20 -22.73
N LYS A 382 5.52 10.96 -23.19
CA LYS A 382 4.93 9.75 -22.59
C LYS A 382 5.53 9.46 -21.21
N ASP A 383 6.81 9.76 -21.04
CA ASP A 383 7.57 9.51 -19.81
C ASP A 383 7.34 10.57 -18.70
N LEU A 384 6.44 11.53 -18.94
CA LEU A 384 5.95 12.46 -17.90
C LEU A 384 4.68 11.91 -17.27
N TRP A 385 4.75 11.42 -16.05
CA TRP A 385 3.58 11.06 -15.26
C TRP A 385 2.99 12.29 -14.55
N ILE A 386 1.67 12.37 -14.53
CA ILE A 386 0.94 13.41 -13.81
C ILE A 386 -0.03 12.72 -12.87
N VAL A 387 0.17 12.88 -11.57
CA VAL A 387 -0.65 12.27 -10.54
C VAL A 387 -1.30 13.38 -9.73
N ALA A 388 -2.62 13.47 -9.82
CA ALA A 388 -3.41 14.39 -9.03
C ALA A 388 -4.05 13.65 -7.85
N ALA A 389 -4.24 14.32 -6.71
CA ALA A 389 -5.01 13.79 -5.59
C ALA A 389 -6.08 14.77 -5.15
N MET A 390 -7.26 14.25 -4.78
CA MET A 390 -8.32 15.06 -4.19
C MET A 390 -9.05 14.34 -3.06
N ASN A 391 -9.45 15.12 -2.06
CA ASN A 391 -10.35 14.66 -1.00
C ASN A 391 -11.79 14.78 -1.49
N THR A 392 -12.54 13.67 -1.46
CA THR A 392 -13.92 13.65 -1.97
C THR A 392 -14.94 14.25 -1.01
N SER A 393 -14.61 14.36 0.28
CA SER A 393 -15.48 14.93 1.32
C SER A 393 -15.54 16.46 1.34
N ASP A 394 -14.63 17.16 0.66
CA ASP A 394 -14.53 18.62 0.69
C ASP A 394 -15.66 19.27 -0.13
N ARG A 395 -16.75 19.66 0.57
CA ARG A 395 -17.95 20.29 -0.02
C ARG A 395 -17.73 21.72 -0.54
N SER A 396 -16.61 22.36 -0.19
CA SER A 396 -16.32 23.78 -0.47
C SER A 396 -15.76 24.03 -1.88
N VAL A 397 -15.83 23.03 -2.76
CA VAL A 397 -14.97 22.96 -3.94
C VAL A 397 -15.76 22.75 -5.22
N ALA A 398 -15.30 23.37 -6.31
CA ALA A 398 -15.95 23.25 -7.62
C ALA A 398 -15.93 21.78 -8.10
N PRO A 399 -17.02 21.27 -8.70
CA PRO A 399 -17.04 19.94 -9.29
C PRO A 399 -15.93 19.81 -10.33
N LEU A 400 -15.22 18.67 -10.32
CA LEU A 400 -14.22 18.39 -11.35
C LEU A 400 -14.86 18.41 -12.75
N ASP A 401 -14.30 19.24 -13.64
CA ASP A 401 -14.77 19.40 -15.02
C ASP A 401 -14.85 18.05 -15.76
N ALA A 402 -15.90 17.86 -16.56
CA ALA A 402 -16.09 16.66 -17.38
C ALA A 402 -14.90 16.40 -18.33
N ALA A 403 -14.26 17.44 -18.85
CA ALA A 403 -13.07 17.33 -19.69
C ALA A 403 -11.88 16.74 -18.94
N LEU A 404 -11.71 17.10 -17.66
CA LEU A 404 -10.67 16.56 -16.79
C LEU A 404 -10.93 15.09 -16.45
N ARG A 405 -12.18 14.74 -16.11
CA ARG A 405 -12.58 13.35 -15.82
C ARG A 405 -12.29 12.39 -16.97
N ARG A 406 -12.33 12.87 -18.22
CA ARG A 406 -12.02 12.04 -19.39
C ARG A 406 -10.52 11.78 -19.58
N ARG A 407 -9.67 12.69 -19.10
CA ARG A 407 -8.22 12.71 -19.39
C ARG A 407 -7.40 12.05 -18.28
N PHE A 408 -7.95 11.97 -17.08
CA PHE A 408 -7.36 11.25 -15.96
C PHE A 408 -8.00 9.86 -15.81
N THR A 409 -7.17 8.85 -15.58
CA THR A 409 -7.64 7.57 -15.01
C THR A 409 -7.94 7.80 -13.54
N ILE A 410 -9.17 7.56 -13.11
CA ILE A 410 -9.59 7.75 -11.72
C ILE A 410 -9.34 6.46 -10.94
N VAL A 411 -8.60 6.56 -9.83
CA VAL A 411 -8.37 5.46 -8.90
C VAL A 411 -8.90 5.86 -7.52
N GLU A 412 -9.84 5.06 -7.01
CA GLU A 412 -10.36 5.23 -5.67
C GLU A 412 -9.39 4.65 -4.64
N VAL A 413 -9.14 5.42 -3.57
CA VAL A 413 -8.33 5.01 -2.42
C VAL A 413 -9.24 4.95 -1.19
N PRO A 414 -9.96 3.83 -0.99
CA PRO A 414 -10.89 3.66 0.13
C PRO A 414 -10.15 3.44 1.47
N PRO A 415 -10.85 3.49 2.61
CA PRO A 415 -10.28 3.05 3.88
C PRO A 415 -9.84 1.58 3.81
N ASP A 416 -8.54 1.35 3.92
CA ASP A 416 -7.98 0.00 4.03
C ASP A 416 -8.02 -0.52 5.47
N TYR A 417 -8.88 -1.50 5.72
CA TYR A 417 -8.99 -2.14 7.03
C TYR A 417 -7.95 -3.23 7.25
N GLY A 418 -7.50 -3.92 6.20
CA GLY A 418 -6.50 -4.99 6.31
C GLY A 418 -5.14 -4.43 6.67
N LEU A 419 -4.75 -3.31 6.05
CA LEU A 419 -3.54 -2.57 6.39
C LEU A 419 -3.58 -2.07 7.84
N LEU A 420 -4.74 -1.61 8.31
CA LEU A 420 -4.92 -1.23 9.71
C LEU A 420 -4.81 -2.44 10.64
N SER A 421 -5.41 -3.58 10.29
CA SER A 421 -5.32 -4.82 11.06
C SER A 421 -3.87 -5.26 11.20
N GLU A 422 -3.11 -5.28 10.11
CA GLU A 422 -1.68 -5.61 10.13
C GLU A 422 -0.89 -4.64 11.03
N ARG A 423 -1.11 -3.32 10.86
CA ARG A 423 -0.43 -2.28 11.64
C ARG A 423 -0.66 -2.44 13.14
N LEU A 424 -1.87 -2.82 13.54
CA LEU A 424 -2.27 -2.93 14.95
C LEU A 424 -2.05 -4.32 15.54
N GLY A 425 -1.62 -5.30 14.74
CA GLY A 425 -1.53 -6.70 15.18
C GLY A 425 -2.89 -7.28 15.54
N ALA A 426 -3.94 -6.85 14.83
CA ALA A 426 -5.31 -7.28 15.04
C ALA A 426 -5.56 -8.67 14.43
N ASP A 427 -6.42 -9.43 15.09
CA ASP A 427 -7.02 -10.66 14.57
C ASP A 427 -8.50 -10.39 14.27
N GLU A 428 -8.89 -10.55 13.01
CA GLU A 428 -10.25 -10.22 12.53
C GLU A 428 -11.29 -11.29 12.87
N ASP A 429 -10.85 -12.51 13.16
CA ASP A 429 -11.72 -13.66 13.48
C ASP A 429 -11.98 -13.78 14.99
N LEU A 430 -11.44 -12.84 15.77
CA LEU A 430 -11.44 -12.90 17.21
C LEU A 430 -12.79 -12.45 17.77
N ASP A 431 -13.41 -13.32 18.59
CA ASP A 431 -14.67 -13.01 19.25
C ASP A 431 -14.46 -11.98 20.37
N LEU A 432 -14.74 -10.72 20.06
CA LEU A 432 -14.67 -9.58 20.99
C LEU A 432 -15.84 -9.52 21.99
N SER A 433 -16.77 -10.48 21.97
CA SER A 433 -17.84 -10.59 22.97
C SER A 433 -17.41 -11.28 24.27
N ALA A 434 -16.22 -11.89 24.28
CA ALA A 434 -15.64 -12.57 25.44
C ALA A 434 -15.21 -11.60 26.57
N ASP A 435 -14.96 -12.15 27.77
CA ASP A 435 -14.54 -11.40 28.95
C ASP A 435 -13.22 -10.62 28.71
N VAL A 436 -13.21 -9.35 29.12
CA VAL A 436 -12.13 -8.40 28.86
C VAL A 436 -10.87 -8.74 29.66
N ALA A 437 -11.01 -9.51 30.75
CA ALA A 437 -9.92 -9.90 31.63
C ALA A 437 -8.76 -10.66 30.93
N GLY A 438 -8.97 -11.16 29.71
CA GLY A 438 -7.96 -11.83 28.89
C GLY A 438 -7.44 -11.03 27.69
N TRP A 439 -7.82 -9.77 27.54
CA TRP A 439 -7.44 -8.98 26.36
C TRP A 439 -5.93 -8.74 26.30
N THR A 440 -5.43 -8.68 25.06
CA THR A 440 -4.07 -8.23 24.73
C THR A 440 -4.13 -6.93 23.94
N VAL A 441 -2.99 -6.28 23.70
CA VAL A 441 -2.93 -5.09 22.84
C VAL A 441 -3.51 -5.37 21.44
N GLY A 442 -3.30 -6.59 20.91
CA GLY A 442 -3.89 -7.02 19.64
C GLY A 442 -5.42 -7.07 19.67
N HIS A 443 -6.05 -7.41 20.80
CA HIS A 443 -7.52 -7.37 20.95
C HIS A 443 -8.05 -5.94 20.85
N VAL A 444 -7.32 -4.97 21.43
CA VAL A 444 -7.66 -3.54 21.28
C VAL A 444 -7.48 -3.10 19.82
N GLY A 445 -6.46 -3.62 19.14
CA GLY A 445 -6.28 -3.47 17.70
C GLY A 445 -7.49 -3.96 16.91
N SER A 446 -7.96 -5.19 17.17
CA SER A 446 -9.18 -5.74 16.56
C SER A 446 -10.40 -4.85 16.83
N LEU A 447 -10.59 -4.40 18.07
CA LEU A 447 -11.69 -3.48 18.40
C LEU A 447 -11.61 -2.19 17.57
N ALA A 448 -10.43 -1.60 17.39
CA ALA A 448 -10.25 -0.39 16.60
C ALA A 448 -10.66 -0.60 15.13
N VAL A 449 -10.25 -1.73 14.53
CA VAL A 449 -10.62 -2.10 13.15
C VAL A 449 -12.13 -2.30 13.02
N HIS A 450 -12.75 -3.09 13.91
CA HIS A 450 -14.20 -3.31 13.90
C HIS A 450 -14.99 -2.02 14.12
N LEU A 451 -14.54 -1.17 15.03
CA LEU A 451 -15.15 0.12 15.30
C LEU A 451 -15.12 1.01 14.05
N LEU A 452 -13.97 1.10 13.36
CA LEU A 452 -13.85 1.89 12.13
C LEU A 452 -14.75 1.36 11.01
N ARG A 453 -14.83 0.03 10.84
CA ARG A 453 -15.74 -0.61 9.88
C ARG A 453 -17.20 -0.26 10.16
N GLU A 454 -17.63 -0.39 11.41
CA GLU A 454 -19.02 -0.14 11.79
C GLU A 454 -19.38 1.34 11.75
N LEU A 455 -18.46 2.24 12.11
CA LEU A 455 -18.61 3.68 11.89
C LEU A 455 -18.78 3.98 10.40
N ASN A 456 -17.91 3.46 9.56
CA ASN A 456 -17.97 3.67 8.11
C ASN A 456 -19.24 3.11 7.48
N ARG A 457 -19.73 1.95 7.95
CA ARG A 457 -21.02 1.40 7.52
C ARG A 457 -22.19 2.36 7.82
N ARG A 458 -22.16 3.03 8.97
CA ARG A 458 -23.17 4.02 9.37
C ARG A 458 -23.02 5.33 8.58
N ILE A 459 -21.79 5.83 8.45
CA ILE A 459 -21.48 7.02 7.66
C ILE A 459 -21.92 6.84 6.21
N ASP A 460 -21.62 5.69 5.62
CA ASP A 460 -22.01 5.38 4.24
C ASP A 460 -23.54 5.38 4.06
N ALA A 461 -24.27 4.83 5.02
CA ALA A 461 -25.74 4.83 4.98
C ALA A 461 -26.38 6.21 5.16
N VAL A 462 -25.70 7.14 5.86
CA VAL A 462 -26.24 8.46 6.20
C VAL A 462 -25.77 9.54 5.22
N LEU A 463 -24.49 9.53 4.87
CA LEU A 463 -23.82 10.57 4.08
C LEU A 463 -23.30 10.08 2.71
N GLY A 464 -23.10 8.76 2.56
CA GLY A 464 -22.48 8.16 1.39
C GLY A 464 -20.99 7.85 1.54
N PRO A 465 -20.38 7.20 0.53
CA PRO A 465 -19.05 6.59 0.64
C PRO A 465 -17.91 7.61 0.72
N ASP A 466 -18.11 8.83 0.17
CA ASP A 466 -17.11 9.90 0.16
C ASP A 466 -16.80 10.46 1.55
N PHE A 467 -17.69 10.26 2.53
CA PHE A 467 -17.54 10.76 3.90
C PHE A 467 -16.93 9.74 4.86
N ARG A 468 -16.60 8.54 4.37
CA ARG A 468 -15.97 7.50 5.20
C ARG A 468 -14.68 8.02 5.85
N LEU A 469 -14.37 7.50 7.02
CA LEU A 469 -13.15 7.80 7.75
C LEU A 469 -12.04 6.84 7.31
N GLY A 470 -10.90 7.40 6.92
CA GLY A 470 -9.71 6.63 6.60
C GLY A 470 -9.04 5.99 7.82
N HIS A 471 -8.26 4.94 7.59
CA HIS A 471 -7.55 4.18 8.62
C HIS A 471 -6.52 5.02 9.40
N SER A 472 -6.07 6.16 8.85
CA SER A 472 -5.14 7.03 9.55
C SER A 472 -5.66 7.49 10.92
N ASN A 473 -7.00 7.55 11.10
CA ASN A 473 -7.64 7.92 12.36
C ASN A 473 -7.23 7.02 13.54
N PHE A 474 -7.02 5.73 13.30
CA PHE A 474 -6.64 4.76 14.32
C PHE A 474 -5.22 4.17 14.14
N TRP A 475 -4.44 4.70 13.19
CA TRP A 475 -3.11 4.18 12.85
C TRP A 475 -2.10 4.08 14.00
N HIS A 476 -2.25 4.95 15.01
CA HIS A 476 -1.35 5.04 16.16
C HIS A 476 -1.96 4.45 17.44
N VAL A 477 -3.08 3.74 17.34
CA VAL A 477 -3.67 3.04 18.49
C VAL A 477 -2.70 1.95 18.96
N GLY A 478 -2.47 1.88 20.27
CA GLY A 478 -1.53 0.95 20.87
C GLY A 478 -0.91 1.51 22.15
N GLY A 479 -0.05 0.72 22.77
CA GLY A 479 0.62 1.05 24.02
C GLY A 479 1.37 -0.16 24.58
N PRO A 480 2.19 0.02 25.63
CA PRO A 480 2.91 -1.08 26.26
C PRO A 480 1.97 -2.01 27.05
N THR A 481 0.82 -1.51 27.49
CA THR A 481 -0.23 -2.28 28.17
C THR A 481 -1.57 -2.17 27.45
N VAL A 482 -2.52 -3.03 27.84
CA VAL A 482 -3.90 -3.01 27.32
C VAL A 482 -4.60 -1.69 27.69
N ASP A 483 -4.41 -1.21 28.92
CA ASP A 483 -5.02 0.03 29.39
C ASP A 483 -4.51 1.25 28.59
N ASP A 484 -3.20 1.30 28.31
CA ASP A 484 -2.62 2.34 27.47
C ASP A 484 -3.18 2.30 26.04
N ALA A 485 -3.34 1.10 25.48
CA ALA A 485 -3.93 0.92 24.16
C ALA A 485 -5.41 1.33 24.12
N LEU A 486 -6.19 1.00 25.16
CA LEU A 486 -7.60 1.39 25.28
C LEU A 486 -7.75 2.92 25.43
N LEU A 487 -6.91 3.55 26.25
CA LEU A 487 -6.89 5.00 26.39
C LEU A 487 -6.52 5.68 25.06
N SER A 488 -5.54 5.13 24.34
CA SER A 488 -5.14 5.59 23.00
C SER A 488 -6.30 5.48 22.00
N LEU A 489 -7.04 4.37 22.00
CA LEU A 489 -8.23 4.19 21.16
C LEU A 489 -9.35 5.18 21.51
N ALA A 490 -9.66 5.36 22.80
CA ALA A 490 -10.67 6.29 23.27
C ALA A 490 -10.31 7.74 22.88
N SER A 491 -9.05 8.14 23.07
CA SER A 491 -8.57 9.47 22.68
C SER A 491 -8.62 9.69 21.16
N ALA A 492 -8.27 8.67 20.37
CA ALA A 492 -8.38 8.73 18.92
C ALA A 492 -9.86 8.86 18.47
N PHE A 493 -10.77 8.15 19.13
CA PHE A 493 -12.20 8.25 18.88
C PHE A 493 -12.74 9.65 19.20
N ASP A 494 -12.42 10.20 20.38
CA ASP A 494 -12.87 11.55 20.75
C ASP A 494 -12.31 12.62 19.82
N HIS A 495 -10.98 12.68 19.68
CA HIS A 495 -10.32 13.81 19.05
C HIS A 495 -10.26 13.73 17.52
N ARG A 496 -10.36 12.52 16.94
CA ARG A 496 -10.24 12.34 15.48
C ARG A 496 -11.55 11.92 14.85
N VAL A 497 -12.33 11.03 15.46
CA VAL A 497 -13.62 10.60 14.90
C VAL A 497 -14.72 11.60 15.23
N VAL A 498 -14.98 11.83 16.53
CA VAL A 498 -16.09 12.69 16.98
C VAL A 498 -15.88 14.12 16.50
N GLN A 499 -14.70 14.70 16.69
CA GLN A 499 -14.45 16.08 16.25
C GLN A 499 -14.55 16.25 14.72
N SER A 500 -13.99 15.34 13.92
CA SER A 500 -14.06 15.46 12.44
C SER A 500 -15.50 15.40 11.94
N LEU A 501 -16.32 14.51 12.50
CA LEU A 501 -17.73 14.41 12.13
C LEU A 501 -18.53 15.63 12.59
N ARG A 502 -18.28 16.14 13.80
CA ARG A 502 -18.93 17.37 14.30
C ARG A 502 -18.61 18.60 13.45
N LEU A 503 -17.36 18.70 12.99
CA LEU A 503 -16.94 19.79 12.09
C LEU A 503 -17.53 19.65 10.69
N SER A 504 -17.72 18.41 10.21
CA SER A 504 -18.29 18.15 8.88
C SER A 504 -19.82 18.29 8.85
N LEU A 505 -20.48 18.00 9.96
CA LEU A 505 -21.94 17.99 10.13
C LEU A 505 -22.40 19.10 11.09
N GLN A 506 -21.88 20.31 10.89
CA GLN A 506 -22.31 21.47 11.67
C GLN A 506 -23.83 21.65 11.51
N ASP A 507 -24.52 21.72 12.64
CA ASP A 507 -25.99 21.84 12.73
C ASP A 507 -26.81 20.68 12.15
N ASP A 508 -26.20 19.52 11.92
CA ASP A 508 -26.90 18.28 11.56
C ASP A 508 -26.80 17.24 12.68
N ASP A 509 -27.45 17.56 13.80
CA ASP A 509 -27.52 16.70 14.99
C ASP A 509 -28.22 15.36 14.68
N GLY A 510 -29.12 15.31 13.68
CA GLY A 510 -29.82 14.10 13.27
C GLY A 510 -28.87 13.06 12.64
N SER A 511 -28.07 13.48 11.67
CA SER A 511 -27.05 12.62 11.05
C SER A 511 -26.00 12.18 12.07
N LEU A 512 -25.56 13.09 12.93
CA LEU A 512 -24.64 12.77 14.02
C LEU A 512 -25.24 11.73 14.99
N ALA A 513 -26.49 11.89 15.40
CA ALA A 513 -27.17 10.95 16.27
C ALA A 513 -27.34 9.56 15.64
N ALA A 514 -27.59 9.49 14.33
CA ALA A 514 -27.65 8.25 13.57
C ALA A 514 -26.28 7.54 13.54
N ILE A 515 -25.20 8.29 13.32
CA ILE A 515 -23.83 7.75 13.30
C ILE A 515 -23.42 7.27 14.70
N PHE A 516 -23.69 8.03 15.76
CA PHE A 516 -23.26 7.71 17.13
C PHE A 516 -24.29 6.91 17.96
N ARG A 517 -25.34 6.40 17.32
CA ARG A 517 -26.39 5.56 17.97
C ARG A 517 -27.06 6.26 19.16
N ALA A 518 -27.43 7.52 19.03
CA ALA A 518 -28.11 8.30 20.08
C ALA A 518 -29.66 8.27 19.98
N GLY A 519 -30.22 7.62 18.95
CA GLY A 519 -31.67 7.68 18.65
C GLY A 519 -32.09 9.01 18.04
N SER A 520 -33.38 9.21 17.80
CA SER A 520 -33.90 10.51 17.36
C SER A 520 -34.16 11.43 18.57
N ALA A 521 -34.34 12.72 18.33
CA ALA A 521 -34.74 13.66 19.39
C ALA A 521 -36.05 13.22 20.08
N ASP A 522 -37.02 12.69 19.32
CA ASP A 522 -38.30 12.20 19.85
C ASP A 522 -38.18 10.86 20.59
N GLN A 523 -37.17 10.04 20.25
CA GLN A 523 -36.94 8.71 20.81
C GLN A 523 -35.44 8.53 21.12
N PRO A 524 -34.92 9.27 22.12
CA PRO A 524 -33.50 9.23 22.45
C PRO A 524 -33.16 7.88 23.05
N THR A 525 -32.01 7.34 22.66
CA THR A 525 -31.49 6.10 23.23
C THR A 525 -30.76 6.42 24.53
N SER A 526 -31.26 5.93 25.66
CA SER A 526 -30.60 6.15 26.96
C SER A 526 -29.62 5.01 27.25
N ARG A 527 -28.32 5.28 27.11
CA ARG A 527 -27.22 4.40 27.55
C ARG A 527 -26.33 5.17 28.51
N ALA A 528 -25.97 4.54 29.63
CA ALA A 528 -25.05 5.15 30.58
C ALA A 528 -23.69 5.42 29.91
N ASN A 529 -23.14 6.62 30.10
CA ASN A 529 -21.87 7.07 29.53
C ASN A 529 -21.80 7.06 27.99
N SER A 530 -22.93 7.21 27.29
CA SER A 530 -22.90 7.29 25.82
C SER A 530 -22.11 8.51 25.33
N VAL A 531 -21.41 8.35 24.20
CA VAL A 531 -20.64 9.45 23.57
C VAL A 531 -21.54 10.61 23.16
N ALA A 532 -22.80 10.33 22.80
CA ALA A 532 -23.75 11.31 22.30
C ALA A 532 -25.11 11.15 22.98
N THR A 533 -25.66 12.26 23.49
CA THR A 533 -26.95 12.30 24.20
C THR A 533 -27.75 13.53 23.81
N TRP A 534 -29.05 13.35 23.60
CA TRP A 534 -29.98 14.47 23.42
C TRP A 534 -30.18 15.21 24.75
N VAL A 535 -30.03 16.53 24.72
CA VAL A 535 -30.22 17.42 25.86
C VAL A 535 -31.32 18.43 25.51
N GLN A 536 -32.32 18.49 26.37
CA GLN A 536 -33.38 19.48 26.27
C GLN A 536 -32.86 20.87 26.65
N PRO A 537 -33.40 21.95 26.05
CA PRO A 537 -33.07 23.29 26.48
C PRO A 537 -33.41 23.52 27.95
N ASP A 538 -32.87 24.60 28.50
CA ASP A 538 -33.34 25.12 29.79
C ASP A 538 -34.88 25.32 29.73
N PRO A 539 -35.64 24.98 30.79
CA PRO A 539 -37.08 25.23 30.84
C PRO A 539 -37.53 26.62 30.36
N GLU A 540 -36.73 27.67 30.57
CA GLU A 540 -37.03 29.03 30.10
C GLU A 540 -36.89 29.19 28.57
N LEU A 541 -36.08 28.36 27.93
CA LEU A 541 -35.79 28.36 26.49
C LEU A 541 -36.57 27.29 25.71
N ASN A 542 -37.28 26.38 26.38
CA ASN A 542 -38.00 25.27 25.75
C ASN A 542 -39.04 25.69 24.69
N ALA A 543 -39.58 26.90 24.80
CA ALA A 543 -40.51 27.43 23.79
C ALA A 543 -39.80 27.92 22.51
N PHE A 544 -38.49 28.11 22.54
CA PHE A 544 -37.70 28.78 21.51
C PHE A 544 -36.54 27.95 20.94
N ALA A 545 -36.11 26.91 21.67
CA ALA A 545 -34.98 26.06 21.30
C ALA A 545 -35.43 24.61 21.13
N SER A 546 -34.81 23.92 20.16
CA SER A 546 -34.96 22.48 19.98
C SER A 546 -33.92 21.72 20.80
N ASP A 547 -34.18 20.45 21.09
CA ASP A 547 -33.20 19.54 21.66
C ASP A 547 -31.93 19.52 20.79
N ARG A 548 -30.77 19.53 21.46
CA ARG A 548 -29.46 19.48 20.79
C ARG A 548 -28.68 18.26 21.26
N LEU A 549 -27.84 17.74 20.36
CA LEU A 549 -26.97 16.62 20.65
C LEU A 549 -25.71 17.09 21.36
N HIS A 550 -25.49 16.59 22.58
CA HIS A 550 -24.29 16.86 23.35
C HIS A 550 -23.34 15.67 23.29
N PHE A 551 -22.04 15.97 23.23
CA PHE A 551 -20.97 14.99 23.15
C PHE A 551 -20.16 14.96 24.43
N ARG A 552 -19.71 13.75 24.80
CA ARG A 552 -18.81 13.51 25.91
C ARG A 552 -17.56 12.79 25.43
N ASP A 553 -16.42 13.23 25.92
CA ASP A 553 -15.14 12.59 25.66
C ASP A 553 -15.05 11.29 26.47
N ILE A 554 -15.08 10.15 25.79
CA ILE A 554 -15.06 8.82 26.43
C ILE A 554 -13.68 8.48 27.00
N SER A 555 -12.62 9.14 26.55
CA SER A 555 -11.26 9.05 27.11
C SER A 555 -11.14 9.61 28.52
N THR A 556 -12.11 10.41 28.98
CA THR A 556 -12.17 10.93 30.36
C THR A 556 -12.84 9.97 31.34
N LEU A 557 -13.44 8.89 30.84
CA LEU A 557 -14.05 7.84 31.65
C LEU A 557 -12.99 6.89 32.23
N ASN A 558 -13.38 6.05 33.17
CA ASN A 558 -12.51 4.91 33.53
C ASN A 558 -12.47 3.88 32.39
N ALA A 559 -11.43 3.04 32.38
CA ALA A 559 -11.16 2.11 31.28
C ALA A 559 -12.36 1.20 30.94
N ASP A 560 -13.04 0.65 31.95
CA ASP A 560 -14.22 -0.21 31.75
C ASP A 560 -15.39 0.54 31.10
N GLN A 561 -15.62 1.80 31.51
CA GLN A 561 -16.68 2.64 30.94
C GLN A 561 -16.36 3.05 29.50
N SER A 562 -15.11 3.47 29.23
CA SER A 562 -14.65 3.79 27.86
C SER A 562 -14.79 2.57 26.96
N LEU A 563 -14.34 1.41 27.42
CA LEU A 563 -14.40 0.17 26.67
C LEU A 563 -15.84 -0.24 26.37
N ASN A 564 -16.74 -0.17 27.36
CA ASN A 564 -18.15 -0.52 27.15
C ASN A 564 -18.80 0.39 26.10
N GLU A 565 -18.50 1.69 26.10
CA GLU A 565 -19.01 2.59 25.06
C GLU A 565 -18.40 2.29 23.69
N LEU A 566 -17.09 2.04 23.59
CA LEU A 566 -16.43 1.64 22.34
C LEU A 566 -17.03 0.34 21.76
N LEU A 567 -17.22 -0.69 22.60
CA LEU A 567 -17.87 -1.95 22.23
C LEU A 567 -19.30 -1.72 21.74
N ALA A 568 -20.04 -0.86 22.42
CA ALA A 568 -21.40 -0.53 22.01
C ALA A 568 -21.39 0.25 20.68
N GLN A 569 -20.43 1.14 20.45
CA GLN A 569 -20.27 1.78 19.14
C GLN A 569 -19.86 0.80 18.05
N ALA A 570 -19.17 -0.29 18.37
CA ALA A 570 -18.82 -1.37 17.45
C ALA A 570 -19.94 -2.43 17.23
N ARG A 571 -21.12 -2.27 17.86
CA ARG A 571 -22.23 -3.26 17.88
C ARG A 571 -21.89 -4.63 18.49
N LEU A 572 -20.93 -4.65 19.40
CA LEU A 572 -20.52 -5.87 20.08
C LEU A 572 -21.25 -6.04 21.44
N LYS A 573 -21.92 -4.99 21.93
CA LYS A 573 -22.80 -4.97 23.11
C LYS A 573 -23.98 -4.02 22.95
#